data_AF-A0A7L3MK16-F1
#
_entry.id   AF-A0A7L3MK16-F1
#
_cell.length_a   1.000
_cell.length_b   1.000
_cell.length_c   1.000
_cell.angle_alpha   90.00
_cell.angle_beta   90.00
_cell.angle_gamma   90.00
#
_symmetry.space_group_name_H-M   'P 1'
#
loop_
_entity.id
_entity.type
_entity.pdbx_description
1 polymer ?
#
loop_
_entity_poly.entity_id
_entity_poly.type
_entity_poly.pdbx_seq_one_letter_code
_entity_poly.pdbx_strand_id
1 'polypeptide(L)' 'WDAAYKRELQTFQDIGDTGEIWFGEESMVRIIRWLEKHKVPFDSSVLDIGTGNGVLLVELVGILQSL' A
#
# COMPACT_ATOMS: atom_id res chain seq x y z
N TRP A 1 -10.37 16.93 -4.07
CA TRP A 1 -9.67 15.72 -4.54
C TRP A 1 -9.09 15.90 -5.93
N ASP A 2 -9.86 16.28 -6.96
CA ASP A 2 -9.34 16.43 -8.35
C ASP A 2 -8.09 17.31 -8.48
N ALA A 3 -8.05 18.47 -7.82
CA ALA A 3 -6.89 19.35 -7.86
C ALA A 3 -5.65 18.77 -7.13
N ALA A 4 -5.85 17.99 -6.07
CA ALA A 4 -4.77 17.30 -5.39
C ALA A 4 -4.22 16.16 -6.26
N TYR A 5 -5.12 15.33 -6.80
CA TYR A 5 -4.76 14.25 -7.72
C TYR A 5 -3.99 14.76 -8.95
N LYS A 6 -4.46 15.85 -9.59
CA LYS A 6 -3.74 16.45 -10.72
C LYS A 6 -2.34 16.93 -10.36
N ARG A 7 -2.17 17.49 -9.16
CA ARG A 7 -0.86 17.95 -8.67
C ARG A 7 0.07 16.77 -8.44
N GLU A 8 -0.40 15.75 -7.72
CA GLU A 8 0.38 14.54 -7.41
C GLU A 8 0.78 13.80 -8.69
N LEU A 9 -0.13 13.70 -9.67
CA LEU A 9 0.17 13.12 -10.98
C LEU A 9 1.25 13.91 -11.73
N GLN A 10 1.19 15.24 -11.70
CA GLN A 10 2.22 16.07 -12.34
C GLN A 10 3.57 15.91 -11.62
N THR A 11 3.60 15.91 -10.29
CA THR A 11 4.82 15.69 -9.51
C THR A 11 5.46 14.34 -9.85
N PHE A 12 4.66 13.28 -9.97
CA PHE A 12 5.14 11.97 -10.40
C PHE A 12 5.76 12.02 -11.80
N GLN A 13 5.13 12.71 -12.75
CA GLN A 13 5.65 12.85 -14.11
C GLN A 13 6.95 13.67 -14.18
N ASP A 14 7.08 14.70 -13.35
CA ASP A 14 8.21 15.62 -13.39
C ASP A 14 9.46 15.08 -12.69
N ILE A 15 9.29 14.44 -11.53
CA ILE A 15 10.41 14.04 -10.66
C ILE A 15 10.34 12.59 -10.16
N GLY A 16 9.31 11.83 -10.53
CA GLY A 16 9.14 10.44 -10.09
C GLY A 16 8.70 10.28 -8.63
N ASP A 17 8.15 11.33 -8.01
CA ASP A 17 7.62 11.25 -6.65
C ASP A 17 6.37 10.36 -6.63
N THR A 18 6.47 9.22 -5.96
CA THR A 18 5.38 8.23 -5.83
C THR A 18 4.33 8.64 -4.79
N GLY A 19 4.53 9.75 -4.08
CA GLY A 19 3.61 10.27 -3.09
C GLY A 19 3.87 9.76 -1.67
N GLU A 20 3.12 10.33 -0.73
CA GLU A 20 3.35 10.15 0.71
C GLU A 20 2.81 8.82 1.27
N ILE A 21 3.53 8.26 2.23
CA ILE A 21 3.07 7.15 3.07
C ILE A 21 2.37 7.72 4.31
N TRP A 22 1.04 7.75 4.28
CA TRP A 22 0.21 8.41 5.30
C TRP A 22 0.28 7.80 6.71
N PHE A 23 0.43 6.48 6.81
CA PHE A 23 0.33 5.75 8.10
C PHE A 23 1.63 5.07 8.54
N GLY A 24 2.71 5.22 7.76
CA GLY A 24 4.02 4.61 7.99
C GLY A 24 4.05 3.07 7.94
N GLU A 25 5.27 2.51 7.97
CA GLU A 25 5.52 1.07 7.89
C GLU A 25 4.94 0.28 9.07
N GLU A 26 4.97 0.86 10.27
CA GLU A 26 4.42 0.25 11.49
C GLU A 26 2.95 -0.15 11.33
N SER A 27 2.17 0.62 10.56
CA SER A 27 0.77 0.29 10.29
C SER A 27 0.62 -0.93 9.39
N MET A 28 1.50 -1.07 8.39
CA MET A 28 1.53 -2.23 7.50
C MET A 28 1.91 -3.49 8.29
N VAL A 29 2.94 -3.42 9.14
CA VAL A 29 3.37 -4.54 10.00
C VAL A 29 2.25 -5.04 10.91
N ARG A 30 1.43 -4.14 11.48
CA ARG A 30 0.28 -4.53 12.29
C ARG A 30 -0.77 -5.29 11.48
N ILE A 31 -1.02 -4.91 10.24
CA ILE A 31 -1.95 -5.60 9.33
C ILE A 31 -1.42 -7.00 9.00
N ILE A 32 -0.14 -7.12 8.64
CA ILE A 32 0.49 -8.41 8.32
C ILE A 32 0.40 -9.37 9.51
N ARG A 33 0.79 -8.91 10.71
CA ARG A 33 0.68 -9.72 11.93
C ARG A 33 -0.76 -10.15 12.24
N TRP A 34 -1.74 -9.29 11.92
CA TRP A 34 -3.15 -9.65 12.07
C TRP A 34 -3.55 -10.75 11.08
N LEU A 35 -3.15 -10.66 9.81
CA LEU A 35 -3.41 -11.68 8.79
C LEU A 35 -2.80 -13.03 9.17
N GLU A 36 -1.53 -13.03 9.61
CA GLU A 36 -0.81 -14.23 10.08
C GLU A 36 -1.51 -14.87 11.28
N LYS A 37 -1.85 -14.06 12.29
CA LYS A 37 -2.53 -14.53 13.51
C LYS A 37 -3.86 -15.23 13.19
N HIS A 38 -4.58 -14.74 12.19
CA HIS A 38 -5.86 -15.30 11.76
C HIS A 38 -5.73 -16.34 10.66
N LYS A 39 -4.50 -16.67 10.23
CA LYS A 39 -4.21 -17.66 9.19
C LYS A 39 -5.01 -17.40 7.91
N VAL A 40 -5.09 -16.14 7.50
CA VAL A 40 -5.78 -15.76 6.26
C VAL A 40 -5.10 -16.47 5.07
N PRO A 41 -5.86 -17.19 4.22
CA PRO A 41 -5.27 -17.88 3.06
C PRO A 41 -4.56 -16.92 2.11
N PHE A 42 -3.42 -17.35 1.57
CA PHE A 42 -2.60 -16.53 0.67
C PHE A 42 -3.26 -16.20 -0.68
N ASP A 43 -4.25 -17.00 -1.09
CA ASP A 43 -5.07 -16.79 -2.29
C ASP A 43 -6.34 -15.97 -2.02
N SER A 44 -6.49 -15.42 -0.80
CA SER A 44 -7.59 -14.53 -0.47
C SER A 44 -7.54 -13.25 -1.31
N SER A 45 -8.69 -12.83 -1.83
CA SER A 45 -8.81 -11.52 -2.49
C SER A 45 -8.69 -10.40 -1.47
N VAL A 46 -7.87 -9.38 -1.77
CA VAL A 46 -7.64 -8.20 -0.92
C VAL A 46 -8.19 -6.95 -1.60
N LEU A 47 -8.91 -6.11 -0.83
CA LEU A 47 -9.37 -4.79 -1.25
C LEU A 47 -8.78 -3.74 -0.30
N ASP A 48 -7.94 -2.85 -0.84
CA ASP A 48 -7.38 -1.71 -0.10
C ASP A 48 -8.15 -0.42 -0.47
N ILE A 49 -8.89 0.13 0.49
CA ILE A 49 -9.73 1.30 0.30
C ILE A 49 -8.98 2.53 0.78
N GLY A 50 -8.80 3.51 -0.11
CA GLY A 50 -7.98 4.69 0.21
C GLY A 50 -6.49 4.39 0.20
N THR A 51 -6.07 3.49 -0.69
CA THR A 51 -4.69 2.97 -0.82
C THR A 51 -3.61 4.03 -1.09
N GLY A 52 -4.00 5.25 -1.47
CA GLY A 52 -3.07 6.32 -1.80
C GLY A 52 -2.14 5.89 -2.95
N ASN A 53 -0.84 5.86 -2.67
CA ASN A 53 0.19 5.42 -3.64
C ASN A 53 0.29 3.89 -3.82
N GLY A 54 -0.51 3.09 -3.10
CA GLY A 54 -0.54 1.64 -3.27
C GLY A 54 0.48 0.85 -2.44
N VAL A 55 1.29 1.51 -1.59
CA VAL A 55 2.44 0.87 -0.92
C VAL A 55 2.06 -0.38 -0.11
N LEU A 56 0.92 -0.39 0.58
CA LEU A 56 0.49 -1.53 1.38
C LEU A 56 0.31 -2.79 0.51
N LEU A 57 -0.33 -2.67 -0.66
CA LEU A 57 -0.54 -3.80 -1.56
C LEU A 57 0.79 -4.28 -2.17
N VAL A 58 1.69 -3.36 -2.50
CA VAL A 58 3.04 -3.70 -3.00
C VAL A 58 3.82 -4.48 -1.95
N GLU A 59 3.83 -4.00 -0.70
CA GLU A 59 4.52 -4.66 0.42
C GLU A 59 3.90 -6.03 0.73
N LEU A 60 2.58 -6.14 0.72
CA LEU A 60 1.91 -7.43 0.90
C LEU A 60 2.35 -8.44 -0.16
N VAL A 61 2.41 -8.06 -1.44
CA VAL A 61 2.90 -8.94 -2.51
C VAL A 61 4.39 -9.30 -2.31
N GLY A 62 5.24 -8.34 -1.94
CA GLY A 62 6.67 -8.58 -1.70
C GLY A 62 6.91 -9.56 -0.54
N ILE A 63 6.12 -9.46 0.53
CA ILE A 63 6.19 -10.39 1.66
C ILE A 63 5.71 -11.78 1.27
N LEU A 64 4.64 -11.89 0.46
CA LEU A 64 4.17 -13.17 -0.06
C LEU A 64 5.18 -13.88 -0.97
N GLN A 65 6.07 -13.14 -1.63
CA GLN A 65 7.12 -13.69 -2.49
C GLN A 65 8.39 -14.12 -1.73
N SER A 66 8.56 -13.66 -0.49
CA SER A 66 9.75 -13.98 0.34
C SER A 66 9.51 -15.08 1.37
N LEU A 67 8.27 -15.58 1.46
CA LEU A 67 7.85 -16.77 2.19
C LEU A 67 7.74 -17.98 1.27
#